data_AF-A0A8T5A3G8-F1
#
_entry.id   AF-A0A8T5A3G8-F1
#
_cell.length_a   1.000
_cell.length_b   1.000
_cell.length_c   1.000
_cell.angle_alpha   90.00
_cell.angle_beta   90.00
_cell.angle_gamma   90.00
#
_symmetry.space_group_name_H-M   'P 1'
#
loop_
_entity.id
_entity.type
_entity.pdbx_description
1 polymer ?
#
loop_
_entity_poly.entity_id
_entity_poly.type
_entity_poly.pdbx_seq_one_letter_code
_entity_poly.pdbx_strand_id
1 'polypeptide(L)'
;MQWHATSRIASENARMGQNRNKHRLNPWLGGTQRLTRLIGATKAEELIFTGKMIDAKTAEQLGLVNMVVPQENFMETVRQFALEIAQKAPVPSKWLKP
;
A
#
# COMPACT_ATOMS: atom_id res chain seq x y z
N MET A 1 -1.19 -10.18 6.80
CA MET A 1 -1.20 -9.15 5.74
C MET A 1 -1.06 -9.85 4.39
N GLN A 2 -2.19 -10.32 3.83
CA GLN A 2 -2.21 -10.99 2.53
C GLN A 2 -2.31 -9.92 1.44
N TRP A 3 -1.35 -9.94 0.52
CA TRP A 3 -1.25 -9.01 -0.61
C TRP A 3 -1.88 -9.67 -1.83
N HIS A 4 -3.18 -9.48 -2.03
CA HIS A 4 -3.89 -9.91 -3.24
C HIS A 4 -4.81 -8.81 -3.76
N ALA A 5 -4.21 -7.78 -4.35
CA ALA A 5 -4.75 -6.97 -5.45
C ALA A 5 -3.68 -5.94 -5.86
N THR A 6 -3.55 -5.66 -7.15
CA THR A 6 -2.66 -4.62 -7.70
C THR A 6 -3.03 -3.21 -7.21
N SER A 7 -4.23 -3.05 -6.64
CA SER A 7 -4.73 -1.78 -6.10
C SER A 7 -4.60 -1.73 -4.58
N ARG A 8 -3.96 -0.68 -4.07
CA ARG A 8 -3.77 -0.42 -2.63
C ARG A 8 -4.74 0.67 -2.20
N ILE A 9 -5.75 0.33 -1.39
CA ILE A 9 -6.72 1.29 -0.83
C ILE A 9 -6.52 1.35 0.68
N ALA A 10 -6.52 2.54 1.26
CA ALA A 10 -6.37 2.74 2.69
C ALA A 10 -7.51 3.59 3.26
N SER A 11 -7.84 3.36 4.53
CA SER A 11 -8.71 4.27 5.29
C SER A 11 -7.92 5.52 5.68
N GLU A 12 -8.59 6.67 5.80
CA GLU A 12 -8.00 7.93 6.31
C GLU A 12 -7.28 7.77 7.65
N ASN A 13 -7.77 6.87 8.51
CA ASN A 13 -7.19 6.60 9.83
C ASN A 13 -5.97 5.66 9.78
N ALA A 14 -5.63 5.13 8.60
CA ALA A 14 -4.50 4.23 8.47
C ALA A 14 -3.16 4.95 8.75
N ARG A 15 -2.24 4.20 9.35
CA ARG A 15 -0.85 4.59 9.56
C ARG A 15 0.03 3.52 8.92
N MET A 16 0.97 3.95 8.10
CA MET A 16 1.86 3.08 7.35
C MET A 16 3.31 3.35 7.74
N GLY A 17 4.08 2.29 7.90
CA GLY A 17 5.50 2.40 8.22
C GLY A 17 6.06 1.05 8.63
N GLN A 18 7.36 0.92 8.55
CA GLN A 18 8.07 -0.24 9.06
C GLN A 18 8.29 0.00 10.55
N ASN A 19 7.51 -0.66 11.43
CA ASN A 19 7.70 -0.60 12.87
C ASN A 19 8.98 -1.39 13.27
N ARG A 20 10.14 -0.82 12.92
CA ARG A 20 11.44 -1.45 13.07
C ARG A 20 12.02 -1.24 14.47
N ASN A 21 11.68 -0.12 15.10
CA ASN A 21 12.18 0.23 16.43
C ASN A 21 11.73 -0.76 17.50
N LYS A 22 10.58 -1.42 17.32
CA LYS A 22 10.08 -2.40 18.30
C LYS A 22 10.80 -3.75 18.26
N HIS A 23 11.44 -4.12 17.13
CA HIS A 23 11.93 -5.49 16.94
C HIS A 23 13.39 -5.62 16.48
N ARG A 24 14.15 -4.54 16.22
CA ARG A 24 15.56 -4.61 15.77
C ARG A 24 15.77 -5.54 14.55
N LEU A 25 14.72 -5.80 13.78
CA LEU A 25 14.76 -6.66 12.61
C LEU A 25 15.23 -5.83 11.41
N ASN A 26 16.35 -6.23 10.81
CA ASN A 26 16.84 -5.70 9.54
C ASN A 26 15.75 -5.97 8.46
N PRO A 27 15.39 -5.01 7.58
CA PRO A 27 14.38 -5.19 6.54
C PRO A 27 14.80 -6.20 5.46
N TRP A 28 14.80 -7.48 5.82
CA TRP A 28 15.13 -8.61 4.95
C TRP A 28 13.91 -9.28 4.31
N LEU A 29 12.71 -8.71 4.46
CA LEU A 29 11.47 -9.22 3.88
C LEU A 29 11.01 -8.45 2.64
N GLY A 30 11.93 -8.09 1.75
CA GLY A 30 11.63 -7.43 0.47
C GLY A 30 10.97 -6.05 0.59
N GLY A 31 10.84 -5.52 1.80
CA GLY A 31 10.23 -4.22 2.08
C GLY A 31 11.06 -3.07 1.52
N THR A 32 12.39 -3.16 1.55
CA THR A 32 13.31 -2.20 0.91
C THR A 32 13.09 -2.17 -0.59
N GLN A 33 13.18 -3.32 -1.25
CA GLN A 33 13.05 -3.42 -2.70
C GLN A 33 11.65 -3.08 -3.22
N ARG A 34 10.59 -3.42 -2.48
CA ARG A 34 9.22 -3.06 -2.85
C ARG A 34 8.95 -1.59 -2.58
N LEU A 35 9.34 -1.06 -1.41
CA LEU A 35 9.11 0.34 -1.06
C LEU A 35 9.82 1.28 -2.03
N THR A 36 11.09 1.00 -2.39
CA THR A 36 11.84 1.79 -3.38
C THR A 36 11.16 1.83 -4.75
N ARG A 37 10.54 0.72 -5.20
CA ARG A 37 9.78 0.69 -6.47
C ARG A 37 8.46 1.47 -6.40
N LEU A 38 7.92 1.70 -5.21
CA LEU A 38 6.65 2.38 -5.02
C LEU A 38 6.80 3.88 -4.81
N ILE A 39 7.78 4.30 -4.00
CA ILE A 39 7.91 5.69 -3.56
C ILE A 39 9.26 6.34 -3.90
N GLY A 40 10.10 5.65 -4.69
CA GLY A 40 11.45 6.07 -5.03
C GLY A 40 12.49 5.78 -3.94
N ALA A 41 13.78 5.79 -4.33
CA ALA A 41 14.88 5.40 -3.45
C ALA A 41 15.04 6.35 -2.25
N THR A 42 15.08 7.66 -2.51
CA THR A 42 15.30 8.68 -1.47
C THR A 42 14.24 8.62 -0.37
N LYS A 43 12.96 8.54 -0.76
CA LYS A 43 11.88 8.52 0.24
C LYS A 43 11.77 7.19 0.95
N ALA A 44 12.05 6.09 0.25
CA ALA A 44 12.13 4.77 0.87
C ALA A 44 13.24 4.74 1.93
N GLU A 45 14.44 5.24 1.62
CA GLU A 45 15.56 5.32 2.55
C GLU A 45 15.21 6.15 3.79
N GLU A 46 14.60 7.33 3.62
CA GLU A 46 14.14 8.16 4.74
C GLU A 46 13.22 7.36 5.68
N LEU A 47 12.17 6.73 5.15
CA LEU A 47 11.20 5.99 5.96
C LEU A 47 11.81 4.73 6.59
N ILE A 48 12.72 4.06 5.86
CA ILE A 48 13.44 2.89 6.38
C ILE A 48 14.32 3.32 7.54
N PHE A 49 15.22 4.29 7.36
CA PHE A 49 16.19 4.70 8.36
C PHE A 49 15.55 5.37 9.58
N THR A 50 14.57 6.26 9.36
CA THR A 50 13.88 6.93 10.47
C THR A 50 12.89 6.01 11.20
N GLY A 51 12.38 4.96 10.53
CA GLY A 51 11.29 4.14 11.07
C GLY A 51 10.00 4.91 11.29
N LYS A 52 9.84 6.08 10.65
CA LYS A 52 8.69 6.97 10.84
C LYS A 52 7.43 6.33 10.27
N MET A 53 6.34 6.48 11.01
CA MET A 53 4.99 6.17 10.52
C MET A 53 4.45 7.39 9.75
N ILE A 54 3.91 7.16 8.57
CA ILE A 54 3.19 8.15 7.76
C ILE A 54 1.69 7.89 7.82
N ASP A 55 0.90 8.94 7.61
CA ASP A 55 -0.56 8.82 7.50
C ASP A 55 -1.00 8.36 6.11
N ALA A 56 -2.29 8.03 5.99
CA ALA A 56 -2.89 7.56 4.75
C ALA A 56 -2.73 8.56 3.60
N LYS A 57 -2.92 9.85 3.88
CA LYS A 57 -2.82 10.92 2.88
C LYS A 57 -1.40 11.08 2.34
N THR A 58 -0.40 11.06 3.22
CA THR A 58 1.01 11.06 2.81
C THR A 58 1.33 9.80 2.00
N ALA A 59 0.81 8.65 2.40
CA ALA A 59 1.03 7.40 1.65
C ALA A 59 0.43 7.45 0.24
N GLU A 60 -0.73 8.08 0.06
CA GLU A 60 -1.33 8.33 -1.25
C GLU A 60 -0.48 9.26 -2.10
N GLN A 61 -0.04 10.38 -1.54
CA GLN A 61 0.83 11.35 -2.21
C GLN A 61 2.16 10.74 -2.67
N LEU A 62 2.70 9.80 -1.88
CA LEU A 62 3.93 9.09 -2.22
C LEU A 62 3.72 7.96 -3.24
N GLY A 63 2.48 7.61 -3.61
CA GLY A 63 2.17 6.47 -4.47
C GLY A 63 2.25 5.10 -3.77
N LEU A 64 2.43 5.11 -2.44
CA LEU A 64 2.37 3.89 -1.62
C LEU A 64 0.96 3.33 -1.58
N VAL A 65 -0.06 4.20 -1.63
CA VAL A 65 -1.48 3.87 -1.72
C VAL A 65 -2.07 4.54 -2.96
N ASN A 66 -3.01 3.87 -3.63
CA ASN A 66 -3.67 4.38 -4.82
C ASN A 66 -4.86 5.29 -4.50
N MET A 67 -5.55 5.01 -3.39
CA MET A 67 -6.75 5.73 -2.97
C MET A 67 -6.92 5.69 -1.46
N VAL A 68 -7.23 6.83 -0.88
CA VAL A 68 -7.65 6.95 0.52
C VAL A 68 -9.14 7.21 0.60
N VAL A 69 -9.81 6.51 1.50
CA VAL A 69 -11.27 6.62 1.68
C VAL A 69 -11.64 6.82 3.16
N PRO A 70 -12.74 7.52 3.46
CA PRO A 70 -13.22 7.65 4.83
C PRO A 70 -13.47 6.27 5.47
N GLN A 71 -13.15 6.15 6.77
CA GLN A 71 -13.28 4.89 7.52
C GLN A 71 -14.70 4.33 7.46
N GLU A 72 -15.71 5.20 7.55
CA GLU A 72 -17.13 4.86 7.56
C GLU A 72 -17.55 4.18 6.24
N ASN A 73 -16.95 4.61 5.13
CA ASN A 73 -17.30 4.15 3.79
C ASN A 73 -16.29 3.14 3.23
N PHE A 74 -15.28 2.74 4.02
CA PHE A 74 -14.14 1.96 3.54
C PHE A 74 -14.58 0.63 2.90
N MET A 75 -15.36 -0.17 3.62
CA MET A 75 -15.75 -1.51 3.16
C MET A 75 -16.67 -1.46 1.94
N GLU A 76 -17.59 -0.50 1.92
CA GLU A 76 -18.48 -0.30 0.78
C GLU A 76 -17.69 0.13 -0.46
N THR A 77 -16.82 1.12 -0.32
CA THR A 77 -16.02 1.65 -1.44
C THR A 77 -15.10 0.58 -2.01
N VAL A 78 -14.42 -0.19 -1.14
CA VAL A 78 -13.56 -1.32 -1.58
C VAL A 78 -14.38 -2.38 -2.31
N ARG A 79 -15.60 -2.69 -1.84
CA ARG A 79 -16.48 -3.66 -2.50
C ARG A 79 -16.93 -3.17 -3.87
N GLN A 80 -17.36 -1.92 -3.99
CA GLN A 80 -17.76 -1.32 -5.26
C GLN A 80 -16.61 -1.31 -6.26
N PHE A 81 -15.42 -0.91 -5.81
CA PHE A 81 -14.21 -0.91 -6.64
C PHE A 81 -13.83 -2.32 -7.11
N ALA A 82 -13.93 -3.32 -6.23
CA ALA A 82 -13.70 -4.71 -6.59
C ALA A 82 -14.72 -5.23 -7.63
N LEU A 83 -16.00 -4.86 -7.48
CA LEU A 83 -17.06 -5.19 -8.45
C LEU A 83 -16.81 -4.53 -9.80
N GLU A 84 -16.37 -3.27 -9.82
CA GLU A 84 -16.04 -2.56 -11.05
C GLU A 84 -14.91 -3.25 -11.82
N ILE A 85 -13.84 -3.64 -11.12
CA ILE A 85 -12.73 -4.40 -11.73
C ILE A 85 -13.23 -5.75 -12.26
N ALA A 86 -14.06 -6.46 -11.49
CA ALA A 86 -14.59 -7.75 -11.89
C ALA A 86 -15.48 -7.67 -13.14
N GLN A 87 -16.26 -6.58 -13.29
CA GLN A 87 -17.11 -6.36 -14.46
C GLN A 87 -16.32 -5.94 -15.70
N LYS A 88 -15.22 -5.20 -15.53
CA LYS A 88 -14.41 -4.67 -16.64
C LYS A 88 -13.31 -5.61 -17.15
N ALA A 89 -13.07 -6.76 -16.49
CA ALA A 89 -12.03 -7.70 -16.90
C ALA A 89 -12.62 -8.87 -17.72
N PRO A 90 -12.56 -8.85 -19.08
CA PRO A 90 -12.93 -10.00 -19.90
C PRO A 90 -11.82 -11.08 -19.98
N VAL A 91 -10.70 -10.90 -19.27
CA VAL A 91 -9.51 -11.75 -19.37
C VAL A 91 -9.16 -12.34 -17.99
N PRO A 92 -8.76 -13.63 -17.90
CA PRO A 92 -8.40 -14.23 -16.63
C PRO A 92 -7.30 -13.42 -15.94
N SER A 93 -7.56 -12.98 -14.71
CA SER A 93 -6.66 -12.19 -13.85
C SER A 93 -5.27 -12.81 -13.61
N LYS A 94 -5.05 -14.03 -14.10
CA LYS A 94 -3.76 -14.74 -14.12
C LYS A 94 -2.68 -14.06 -14.98
N TRP A 95 -3.06 -13.23 -15.96
CA TRP A 95 -2.12 -12.63 -16.94
C TRP A 95 -1.64 -11.21 -16.60
N LEU A 96 -2.24 -10.56 -15.59
CA LEU A 96 -1.95 -9.18 -15.19
C LEU A 96 -0.84 -9.10 -14.12
N LYS A 97 0.27 -9.81 -14.33
CA LYS A 97 1.47 -9.68 -13.48
C LYS A 97 2.71 -9.59 -14.37
N PRO A 98 3.57 -8.56 -14.18
CA PRO A 98 4.91 -8.56 -14.76
C PRO A 98 5.79 -9.66 -14.14
#